data_AF-A0A6A4AQS2-F1
#
_entry.id   AF-A0A6A4AQS2-F1
#
_cell.length_a   1.000
_cell.length_b   1.000
_cell.length_c   1.000
_cell.angle_alpha   90.00
_cell.angle_beta   90.00
_cell.angle_gamma   90.00
#
_symmetry.space_group_name_H-M   'P 1'
#
loop_
_entity.id
_entity.type
_entity.pdbx_description
1 polymer ?
#
loop_
_entity_poly.entity_id
_entity_poly.type
_entity_poly.pdbx_seq_one_letter_code
_entity_poly.pdbx_strand_id
1 'polypeptide(L)'
;MLIRLIELEAPLGDFFARLDRPDGKKEFKELAQDKLPTPKEWFAIKCLVAILEPIAAVTKTLEGCSYPTLALAFPMLRRIKKVLGDTNIFAKQAVLAGRQDFQAETLALVQKVRNAILELFKQRFTGMSFDLVWITFLDPRFYKMKLLQPHEIA
;
A
#
# COMPACT_ATOMS: atom_id res chain seq x y z
N MET A 1 -7.79 -3.95 7.27
CA MET A 1 -7.13 -4.33 8.53
C MET A 1 -6.01 -3.36 8.92
N LEU A 2 -4.91 -3.24 8.16
CA LEU A 2 -3.77 -2.36 8.55
C LEU A 2 -4.12 -0.87 8.63
N ILE A 3 -4.91 -0.34 7.69
CA ILE A 3 -5.40 1.05 7.75
C ILE A 3 -6.16 1.28 9.05
N ARG A 4 -7.06 0.34 9.41
CA ARG A 4 -7.82 0.40 10.66
C ARG A 4 -6.92 0.34 11.90
N LEU A 5 -5.83 -0.45 11.84
CA LEU A 5 -4.85 -0.50 12.92
C LEU A 5 -4.15 0.86 13.11
N ILE A 6 -3.79 1.55 12.03
CA ILE A 6 -3.20 2.91 12.08
C ILE A 6 -4.19 3.93 12.65
N GLU A 7 -5.47 3.88 12.25
CA GLU A 7 -6.52 4.75 12.82
C GLU A 7 -6.66 4.58 14.34
N LEU A 8 -6.41 3.36 14.83
CA LEU A 8 -6.50 3.02 16.24
C LEU A 8 -5.19 3.28 17.01
N GLU A 9 -4.12 3.76 16.37
CA GLU A 9 -2.81 3.99 17.00
C GLU A 9 -2.93 4.88 18.25
N ALA A 10 -3.60 6.03 18.16
CA ALA A 10 -3.78 6.94 19.29
C ALA A 10 -4.74 6.37 20.37
N PRO A 11 -5.95 5.86 20.04
CA PRO A 11 -6.81 5.21 21.01
C PRO A 11 -6.16 4.01 21.73
N LEU A 12 -5.35 3.22 21.02
CA LEU A 12 -4.58 2.14 21.61
C LEU A 12 -3.52 2.68 22.57
N GLY A 13 -2.79 3.74 22.18
CA GLY A 13 -1.87 4.42 23.07
C GLY A 13 -2.52 4.87 24.38
N ASP A 14 -3.68 5.51 24.31
CA ASP A 14 -4.44 5.96 25.48
C ASP A 14 -4.93 4.78 26.35
N PHE A 15 -5.39 3.70 25.71
CA PHE A 15 -5.84 2.49 26.40
C PHE A 15 -4.68 1.80 27.13
N PHE A 16 -3.55 1.58 26.46
CA PHE A 16 -2.37 0.95 27.05
C PHE A 16 -1.70 1.84 28.11
N ALA A 17 -1.83 3.16 28.03
CA ALA A 17 -1.44 4.06 29.11
C ALA A 17 -2.35 3.93 30.35
N ARG A 18 -3.66 3.68 30.17
CA ARG A 18 -4.59 3.40 31.28
C ARG A 18 -4.35 2.02 31.90
N LEU A 19 -3.96 1.03 31.11
CA LEU A 19 -3.61 -0.31 31.58
C LEU A 19 -2.46 -0.30 32.59
N ASP A 20 -1.55 0.68 32.53
CA ASP A 20 -0.43 0.74 33.47
C ASP A 20 -0.85 1.18 34.89
N ARG A 21 -2.06 1.75 35.03
CA ARG A 21 -2.63 2.14 36.33
C ARG A 21 -3.03 0.90 37.15
N PRO A 22 -3.04 1.00 38.50
CA PRO A 22 -3.39 -0.13 39.37
C PRO A 22 -4.76 -0.74 39.04
N ASP A 23 -5.73 0.10 38.69
CA ASP A 23 -7.09 -0.33 38.33
C ASP A 23 -7.10 -1.10 37.00
N GLY A 24 -6.35 -0.63 36.01
CA GLY A 24 -6.21 -1.27 34.70
C GLY A 24 -5.53 -2.63 34.77
N LYS A 25 -4.48 -2.77 35.60
CA LYS A 25 -3.80 -4.06 35.84
C LYS A 25 -4.71 -5.09 36.52
N LYS A 26 -5.66 -4.63 37.34
CA LYS A 26 -6.61 -5.50 38.05
C LYS A 26 -7.71 -6.02 37.11
N GLU A 27 -8.19 -5.17 36.21
CA GLU A 27 -9.24 -5.49 35.23
C GLU A 27 -8.71 -6.33 34.05
N PHE A 28 -7.50 -6.03 33.57
CA PHE A 28 -6.93 -6.63 32.36
C PHE A 28 -5.62 -7.38 32.64
N LYS A 29 -5.69 -8.41 33.49
CA LYS A 29 -4.51 -9.16 33.97
C LYS A 29 -3.70 -9.86 32.87
N GLU A 30 -4.31 -10.15 31.72
CA GLU A 30 -3.69 -10.88 30.60
C GLU A 30 -3.16 -9.96 29.48
N LEU A 31 -3.39 -8.65 29.58
CA LEU A 31 -2.94 -7.67 28.60
C LEU A 31 -1.70 -6.96 29.11
N ALA A 32 -0.55 -7.34 28.53
CA ALA A 32 0.72 -6.67 28.76
C ALA A 32 1.02 -5.67 27.63
N GLN A 33 1.85 -4.68 27.93
CA GLN A 33 2.24 -3.61 26.99
C GLN A 33 3.06 -4.11 25.80
N ASP A 34 3.67 -5.28 25.91
CA ASP A 34 4.39 -5.97 24.83
C ASP A 34 3.52 -6.29 23.61
N LYS A 35 2.19 -6.28 23.78
CA LYS A 35 1.21 -6.46 22.68
C LYS A 35 1.02 -5.21 21.82
N LEU A 36 1.47 -4.03 22.27
CA LEU A 36 1.41 -2.80 21.48
C LEU A 36 2.59 -2.76 20.50
N PRO A 37 2.37 -2.46 19.20
CA PRO A 37 3.47 -2.33 18.27
C PRO A 37 4.46 -1.26 18.72
N THR A 38 5.74 -1.59 18.62
CA THR A 38 6.85 -0.66 18.86
C THR A 38 6.87 0.45 17.81
N PRO A 39 7.57 1.59 18.05
CA PRO A 39 7.70 2.65 17.06
C PRO A 39 8.27 2.16 15.71
N LYS A 40 9.18 1.18 15.75
CA LYS A 40 9.74 0.51 14.57
C LYS A 40 8.66 -0.24 13.78
N GLU A 41 7.80 -0.98 14.48
CA GLU A 41 6.71 -1.74 13.86
C GLU A 41 5.61 -0.83 13.33
N TRP A 42 5.23 0.24 14.03
CA TRP A 42 4.29 1.24 13.53
C TRP A 42 4.80 1.88 12.23
N PHE A 43 6.09 2.22 12.18
CA PHE A 43 6.71 2.74 10.97
C PHE A 43 6.67 1.72 9.82
N ALA A 44 7.01 0.46 10.09
CA ALA A 44 6.93 -0.62 9.11
C ALA A 44 5.49 -0.82 8.58
N ILE A 45 4.49 -0.82 9.46
CA ILE A 45 3.06 -0.94 9.12
C ILE A 45 2.62 0.21 8.20
N LYS A 46 3.00 1.45 8.53
CA LYS A 46 2.71 2.64 7.70
C LYS A 46 3.34 2.53 6.31
N CYS A 47 4.57 2.02 6.22
CA CYS A 47 5.22 1.74 4.94
C CYS A 47 4.51 0.62 4.17
N LEU A 48 4.10 -0.47 4.81
CA LEU A 48 3.36 -1.56 4.17
C LEU A 48 2.02 -1.07 3.59
N VAL A 49 1.30 -0.20 4.29
CA VAL A 49 0.08 0.42 3.78
C VAL A 49 0.35 1.21 2.50
N ALA A 50 1.46 1.95 2.41
CA ALA A 50 1.83 2.67 1.19
C ALA A 50 2.02 1.77 -0.04
N ILE A 51 2.48 0.53 0.17
CA ILE A 51 2.64 -0.46 -0.91
C ILE A 51 1.28 -1.06 -1.31
N LEU A 52 0.42 -1.34 -0.34
CA LEU A 52 -0.83 -2.08 -0.54
C LEU A 52 -2.01 -1.20 -0.96
N GLU A 53 -2.03 0.07 -0.56
CA GLU A 53 -3.09 1.02 -0.87
C GLU A 53 -3.37 1.19 -2.37
N PRO A 54 -2.36 1.31 -3.26
CA PRO A 54 -2.58 1.37 -4.71
C PRO A 54 -3.26 0.12 -5.26
N ILE A 55 -2.94 -1.06 -4.72
CA ILE A 55 -3.54 -2.33 -5.12
C ILE A 55 -5.00 -2.37 -4.67
N ALA A 56 -5.26 -2.06 -3.40
CA ALA A 56 -6.61 -2.04 -2.85
C ALA A 56 -7.53 -1.04 -3.59
N ALA A 57 -7.02 0.16 -3.91
CA ALA A 57 -7.75 1.17 -4.66
C ALA A 57 -8.13 0.72 -6.07
N VAL A 58 -7.22 0.03 -6.76
CA VAL A 58 -7.49 -0.53 -8.09
C VAL A 58 -8.47 -1.70 -8.02
N THR A 59 -8.30 -2.62 -7.06
CA THR A 59 -9.26 -3.72 -6.84
C THR A 59 -10.67 -3.18 -6.64
N LYS A 60 -10.84 -2.17 -5.78
CA LYS A 60 -12.12 -1.50 -5.56
C LYS A 60 -12.68 -0.81 -6.81
N THR A 61 -11.81 -0.31 -7.68
CA THR A 61 -12.26 0.33 -8.92
C THR A 61 -12.73 -0.72 -9.94
N LEU A 62 -12.03 -1.86 -10.03
CA LEU A 62 -12.28 -2.91 -11.01
C LEU A 62 -13.38 -3.89 -10.58
N GLU A 63 -13.68 -4.02 -9.29
CA GLU A 63 -14.80 -4.83 -8.78
C GLU A 63 -16.18 -4.25 -9.13
N GLY A 64 -16.25 -3.00 -9.58
CA GLY A 64 -17.50 -2.36 -9.97
C GLY A 64 -18.15 -3.05 -11.16
N CYS A 65 -19.38 -3.56 -10.98
CA CYS A 65 -20.15 -4.24 -12.05
C CYS A 65 -21.13 -3.29 -12.78
N SER A 66 -21.30 -2.05 -12.32
CA SER A 66 -22.30 -1.10 -12.82
C SER A 66 -21.84 -0.24 -14.01
N TYR A 67 -20.58 -0.33 -14.40
CA TYR A 67 -20.00 0.37 -15.55
C TYR A 67 -18.87 -0.48 -16.15
N PRO A 68 -18.53 -0.31 -17.44
CA PRO A 68 -17.49 -1.12 -18.09
C PRO A 68 -16.10 -0.80 -17.51
N THR A 69 -15.68 -1.60 -16.52
CA THR A 69 -14.36 -1.48 -15.86
C THR A 69 -13.23 -2.12 -16.66
N LEU A 70 -13.54 -2.92 -17.68
CA LEU A 70 -12.54 -3.62 -18.47
C LEU A 70 -11.58 -2.66 -19.20
N ALA A 71 -12.10 -1.55 -19.73
CA ALA A 71 -11.28 -0.50 -20.34
C ALA A 71 -10.36 0.22 -19.34
N LEU A 72 -10.64 0.12 -18.03
CA LEU A 72 -9.78 0.65 -16.96
C LEU A 72 -8.71 -0.34 -16.52
N ALA A 73 -8.87 -1.64 -16.79
CA ALA A 73 -8.02 -2.69 -16.24
C ALA A 73 -6.54 -2.44 -16.55
N PHE A 74 -6.21 -2.25 -17.82
CA PHE A 74 -4.84 -2.04 -18.26
C PHE A 74 -4.22 -0.72 -17.74
N PRO A 75 -4.89 0.44 -17.84
CA PRO A 75 -4.43 1.68 -17.19
C PRO A 75 -4.15 1.53 -15.70
N MET A 76 -5.02 0.84 -14.97
CA MET A 76 -4.91 0.69 -13.52
C MET A 76 -3.76 -0.24 -13.14
N LEU A 77 -3.53 -1.31 -13.90
CA LEU A 77 -2.37 -2.18 -13.71
C LEU A 77 -1.06 -1.43 -13.98
N ARG A 78 -1.01 -0.59 -15.03
CA ARG A 78 0.15 0.30 -15.28
C ARG A 78 0.38 1.29 -14.16
N ARG A 79 -0.70 1.83 -13.58
CA ARG A 79 -0.61 2.73 -12.42
C ARG A 79 0.00 2.01 -11.21
N ILE A 80 -0.45 0.79 -10.88
CA ILE A 80 0.16 0.00 -9.80
C ILE A 80 1.65 -0.23 -10.08
N LYS A 81 2.00 -0.69 -11.28
CA LYS A 81 3.40 -0.93 -11.68
C LYS A 81 4.26 0.32 -11.50
N LYS A 82 3.74 1.49 -11.89
CA LYS A 82 4.43 2.77 -11.76
C LYS A 82 4.66 3.15 -10.29
N VAL A 83 3.64 3.00 -9.44
CA VAL A 83 3.75 3.32 -8.01
C VAL A 83 4.70 2.37 -7.29
N LEU A 84 4.58 1.06 -7.53
CA LEU A 84 5.49 0.06 -6.96
C LEU A 84 6.93 0.21 -7.48
N GLY A 85 7.11 0.78 -8.67
CA GLY A 85 8.42 1.12 -9.25
C GLY A 85 9.04 2.39 -8.69
N ASP A 86 8.30 3.20 -7.92
CA ASP A 86 8.83 4.42 -7.32
C ASP A 86 9.74 4.07 -6.13
N THR A 87 11.03 4.44 -6.26
CA THR A 87 12.02 4.24 -5.21
C THR A 87 11.74 5.05 -3.95
N ASN A 88 10.96 6.12 -4.09
CA ASN A 88 10.66 7.12 -3.05
C ASN A 88 9.25 6.98 -2.46
N ILE A 89 8.56 5.87 -2.70
CA ILE A 89 7.19 5.62 -2.20
C ILE A 89 7.03 5.82 -0.68
N PHE A 90 8.10 5.65 0.11
CA PHE A 90 8.10 5.79 1.57
C PHE A 90 8.50 7.19 2.08
N ALA A 91 8.79 8.15 1.20
CA ALA A 91 9.32 9.45 1.60
C ALA A 91 8.40 10.18 2.59
N LYS A 92 7.09 10.12 2.37
CA LYS A 92 6.09 10.73 3.28
C LYS A 92 6.15 10.11 4.67
N GLN A 93 6.20 8.78 4.75
CA GLN A 93 6.25 8.03 6.00
C GLN A 93 7.58 8.30 6.73
N ALA A 94 8.69 8.39 6.00
CA ALA A 94 9.99 8.71 6.56
C ALA A 94 10.00 10.11 7.19
N VAL A 95 9.42 11.11 6.52
CA VAL A 95 9.28 12.47 7.09
C VAL A 95 8.44 12.45 8.35
N LEU A 96 7.30 11.72 8.36
CA LEU A 96 6.40 11.65 9.51
C LEU A 96 6.99 10.90 10.71
N ALA A 97 7.85 9.91 10.48
CA ALA A 97 8.53 9.17 11.56
C ALA A 97 9.63 9.99 12.24
N GLY A 98 10.11 11.06 11.61
CA GLY A 98 11.25 11.85 12.07
C GLY A 98 12.58 11.10 11.96
N ARG A 99 13.65 11.69 12.51
CA ARG A 99 14.97 11.03 12.59
C ARG A 99 14.98 10.06 13.76
N GLN A 100 15.00 8.77 13.45
CA GLN A 100 15.02 7.68 14.42
C GLN A 100 16.12 6.69 14.02
N ASP A 101 16.79 6.07 15.00
CA ASP A 101 17.91 5.16 14.74
C ASP A 101 17.47 3.91 13.93
N PHE A 102 16.23 3.45 14.15
CA PHE A 102 15.65 2.31 13.44
C PHE A 102 15.17 2.64 12.01
N GLN A 103 15.16 3.91 11.60
CA GLN A 103 14.54 4.34 10.35
C GLN A 103 15.26 3.76 9.14
N ALA A 104 16.59 3.86 9.09
CA ALA A 104 17.39 3.39 7.95
C ALA A 104 17.26 1.88 7.75
N GLU A 105 17.35 1.11 8.85
CA GLU A 105 17.20 -0.35 8.85
C GLU A 105 15.80 -0.76 8.36
N THR A 106 14.76 -0.12 8.90
CA THR A 106 13.38 -0.43 8.54
C THR A 106 13.07 -0.05 7.10
N LEU A 107 13.57 1.11 6.62
CA LEU A 107 13.46 1.52 5.22
C LEU A 107 14.11 0.51 4.28
N ALA A 108 15.31 0.02 4.61
CA ALA A 108 15.99 -0.99 3.80
C ALA A 108 15.17 -2.29 3.73
N LEU A 109 14.54 -2.70 4.83
CA LEU A 109 13.67 -3.88 4.86
C LEU A 109 12.42 -3.69 4.00
N VAL A 110 11.66 -2.60 4.17
CA VAL A 110 10.43 -2.36 3.40
C VAL A 110 10.72 -2.12 1.92
N GLN A 111 11.91 -1.61 1.57
CA GLN A 111 12.37 -1.51 0.19
C GLN A 111 12.55 -2.89 -0.46
N LYS A 112 13.09 -3.87 0.27
CA LYS A 112 13.17 -5.26 -0.20
C LYS A 112 11.78 -5.85 -0.41
N VAL A 113 10.86 -5.60 0.53
CA VAL A 113 9.46 -6.04 0.41
C VAL A 113 8.79 -5.42 -0.83
N ARG A 114 8.95 -4.11 -1.06
CA ARG A 114 8.43 -3.45 -2.27
C ARG A 114 8.99 -4.08 -3.54
N ASN A 115 10.30 -4.31 -3.60
CA ASN A 115 10.93 -4.95 -4.76
C ASN A 115 10.36 -6.35 -5.00
N ALA A 116 10.20 -7.17 -3.95
CA ALA A 116 9.60 -8.48 -4.07
C ALA A 116 8.15 -8.40 -4.60
N ILE A 117 7.34 -7.49 -4.07
CA ILE A 117 5.96 -7.28 -4.53
C ILE A 117 5.92 -6.80 -5.99
N LEU A 118 6.81 -5.90 -6.39
CA LEU A 118 6.92 -5.43 -7.77
C LEU A 118 7.28 -6.57 -8.73
N GLU A 119 8.22 -7.43 -8.35
CA GLU A 119 8.61 -8.59 -9.18
C GLU A 119 7.47 -9.60 -9.28
N LEU A 120 6.80 -9.93 -8.17
CA LEU A 120 5.60 -10.77 -8.19
C LEU A 120 4.49 -10.16 -9.05
N PHE A 121 4.29 -8.85 -8.97
CA PHE A 121 3.33 -8.13 -9.80
C PHE A 121 3.67 -8.26 -11.29
N LYS A 122 4.93 -8.04 -11.68
CA LYS A 122 5.39 -8.20 -13.07
C LYS A 122 5.15 -9.64 -13.54
N GLN A 123 5.59 -10.63 -12.76
CA GLN A 123 5.44 -12.05 -13.08
C GLN A 123 3.98 -12.46 -13.25
N ARG A 124 3.09 -11.99 -12.35
CA ARG A 124 1.65 -12.32 -12.39
C ARG A 124 0.97 -11.88 -13.69
N PHE A 125 1.46 -10.80 -14.29
CA PHE A 125 0.89 -10.16 -15.48
C PHE A 125 1.81 -10.28 -16.71
N THR A 126 2.83 -11.13 -16.65
CA THR A 126 3.63 -11.50 -17.83
C THR A 126 2.73 -12.20 -18.86
N GLY A 127 2.88 -11.84 -20.14
CA GLY A 127 2.10 -12.46 -21.22
C GLY A 127 0.64 -12.03 -21.29
N MET A 128 0.27 -10.93 -20.62
CA MET A 128 -1.05 -10.32 -20.75
C MET A 128 -1.38 -10.00 -22.22
N SER A 129 -2.60 -10.32 -22.66
CA SER A 129 -3.01 -10.08 -24.05
C SER A 129 -2.95 -8.60 -24.41
N PHE A 130 -2.43 -8.33 -25.63
CA PHE A 130 -2.45 -7.02 -26.24
C PHE A 130 -3.88 -6.51 -26.50
N ASP A 131 -4.89 -7.39 -26.57
CA ASP A 131 -6.30 -7.01 -26.74
C ASP A 131 -6.80 -6.11 -25.59
N LEU A 132 -6.27 -6.29 -24.38
CA LEU A 132 -6.61 -5.44 -23.24
C LEU A 132 -6.11 -3.99 -23.43
N VAL A 133 -5.07 -3.79 -24.23
CA VAL A 133 -4.62 -2.46 -24.66
C VAL A 133 -5.66 -1.84 -25.58
N TRP A 134 -6.16 -2.59 -26.56
CA TRP A 134 -7.18 -2.11 -27.49
C TRP A 134 -8.49 -1.75 -26.81
N ILE A 135 -8.94 -2.57 -25.87
CA ILE A 135 -10.17 -2.33 -25.09
C ILE A 135 -10.06 -1.02 -24.27
N THR A 136 -8.85 -0.61 -23.90
CA THR A 136 -8.62 0.66 -23.19
C THR A 136 -9.03 1.88 -24.02
N PHE A 137 -8.89 1.82 -25.35
CA PHE A 137 -9.26 2.93 -26.24
C PHE A 137 -10.78 3.10 -26.39
N LEU A 138 -11.59 2.15 -25.93
CA LEU A 138 -13.05 2.32 -25.85
C LEU A 138 -13.46 3.36 -24.80
N ASP A 139 -12.56 3.68 -23.87
CA ASP A 139 -12.75 4.80 -22.95
C ASP A 139 -12.07 6.07 -23.52
N PRO A 140 -12.86 7.10 -23.89
CA PRO A 140 -12.33 8.30 -24.54
C PRO A 140 -11.33 9.07 -23.67
N ARG A 141 -11.32 8.85 -22.34
CA ARG A 141 -10.34 9.44 -21.42
C ARG A 141 -8.92 8.95 -21.68
N PHE A 142 -8.77 7.81 -22.36
CA PHE A 142 -7.48 7.17 -22.62
C PHE A 142 -6.99 7.32 -24.07
N TYR A 143 -7.69 8.08 -24.90
CA TYR A 143 -7.27 8.37 -26.29
C TYR A 143 -5.84 8.94 -26.41
N LYS A 144 -5.33 9.62 -25.36
CA LYS A 144 -3.95 10.14 -25.28
C LYS A 144 -3.21 9.66 -24.03
N MET A 145 -3.18 8.35 -23.77
CA MET A 145 -2.49 7.84 -22.59
C MET A 145 -0.99 8.14 -22.63
N LYS A 146 -0.52 9.00 -21.71
CA LYS A 146 0.91 9.26 -21.42
C LYS A 146 1.72 8.04 -20.97
N LEU A 147 1.06 6.91 -20.76
CA LEU A 147 1.65 5.67 -20.27
C LEU A 147 1.81 4.62 -21.38
N LEU A 148 1.33 4.87 -22.61
CA LEU A 148 1.60 4.03 -23.79
C LEU A 148 2.93 4.42 -24.40
N GLN A 149 3.71 3.41 -24.75
CA GLN A 149 4.90 3.62 -25.55
C GLN A 149 4.49 3.78 -27.02
N PRO A 150 5.17 4.62 -27.81
CA PRO A 150 4.79 4.87 -29.21
C PRO A 150 4.67 3.62 -30.08
N HIS A 151 5.42 2.55 -29.78
CA HIS A 151 5.38 1.29 -30.52
C HIS A 151 4.16 0.40 -30.21
N GLU A 152 3.34 0.77 -29.22
CA GLU A 152 2.13 0.04 -28.85
C GLU A 152 0.87 0.60 -29.55
N ILE A 153 1.04 1.61 -30.40
CA ILE A 153 -0.05 2.34 -31.10
C ILE A 153 0.14 2.24 -32.64
N ALA A 154 1.21 1.61 -33.11
CA ALA A 154 1.56 1.49 -34.53
C ALA A 154 1.15 0.13 -35.10
#